data_AF-A0A7S1RAD0-F1
#
_entry.id   AF-A0A7S1RAD0-F1
#
_cell.length_a   1.000
_cell.length_b   1.000
_cell.length_c   1.000
_cell.angle_alpha   90.00
_cell.angle_beta   90.00
_cell.angle_gamma   90.00
#
_symmetry.space_group_name_H-M   'P 1'
#
loop_
_entity.id
_entity.type
_entity.pdbx_description
1 polymer ?
#
loop_
_entity_poly.entity_id
_entity_poly.type
_entity_poly.pdbx_seq_one_letter_code
_entity_poly.pdbx_strand_id
1 'polypeptide(L)'
;MARSAAACFAVALVLLSPSWVAATPPFSKRTSQQGLRGTSAPTAAGLRRNSSAGSSPAIKATAGQCTAADAEKMKTFGPGNAPGTLPRIIADCGKGSWNLFFGFNTGQYERCIVARTQISAPCASCFSVSGTYGYDNCKLQCLFTSWCGGPCLSCLAPAEAETKKCAGVPIPDVTQC
;
A
#
# COMPACT_ATOMS: atom_id res chain seq x y z
N MET A 1 -49.56 28.01 -18.95
CA MET A 1 -49.15 29.35 -19.46
C MET A 1 -47.95 29.75 -18.62
N ALA A 2 -46.70 30.00 -19.04
CA ALA A 2 -46.01 30.23 -20.31
C ALA A 2 -44.54 29.71 -20.16
N ARG A 3 -43.99 28.91 -21.09
CA ARG A 3 -42.99 29.25 -22.15
C ARG A 3 -41.85 30.22 -21.77
N SER A 4 -40.61 29.71 -21.71
CA SER A 4 -39.33 30.28 -22.24
C SER A 4 -38.18 29.36 -21.80
N ALA A 5 -37.37 28.67 -22.63
CA ALA A 5 -36.66 28.92 -23.89
C ALA A 5 -35.14 29.08 -23.68
N ALA A 6 -34.41 28.27 -24.45
CA ALA A 6 -33.08 28.49 -25.04
C ALA A 6 -31.81 28.20 -24.22
N ALA A 7 -31.05 27.27 -24.81
CA ALA A 7 -29.69 26.89 -24.51
C ALA A 7 -28.68 27.96 -24.94
N CYS A 8 -27.56 28.07 -24.21
CA CYS A 8 -26.30 28.61 -24.72
C CYS A 8 -25.22 27.54 -24.52
N PHE A 9 -24.87 26.88 -25.62
CA PHE A 9 -23.64 26.11 -25.75
C PHE A 9 -22.45 27.08 -25.71
N ALA A 10 -21.51 26.86 -24.81
CA ALA A 10 -20.17 27.43 -24.91
C ALA A 10 -19.16 26.28 -24.89
N VAL A 11 -18.85 25.78 -26.08
CA VAL A 11 -17.71 24.92 -26.36
C VAL A 11 -16.47 25.81 -26.32
N ALA A 12 -15.66 25.70 -25.27
CA ALA A 12 -14.33 26.27 -25.23
C ALA A 12 -13.31 25.13 -25.43
N LEU A 13 -12.96 24.89 -26.69
CA LEU A 13 -11.75 24.19 -27.10
C LEU A 13 -10.56 25.09 -26.78
N VAL A 14 -9.73 24.71 -25.80
CA VAL A 14 -8.35 25.20 -25.72
C VAL A 14 -7.43 24.03 -26.02
N LEU A 15 -6.82 24.17 -27.18
CA LEU A 15 -5.84 23.30 -27.80
C LEU A 15 -4.48 23.38 -27.09
N LEU A 16 -3.77 22.25 -27.15
CA LEU A 16 -2.31 22.14 -27.34
C LEU A 16 -1.38 22.72 -26.27
N SER A 17 -0.73 21.86 -25.48
CA SER A 17 0.73 21.70 -25.64
C SER A 17 1.27 20.39 -25.05
N PRO A 18 2.39 19.86 -25.61
CA PRO A 18 2.84 18.48 -25.42
C PRO A 18 4.14 18.36 -24.59
N SER A 19 4.39 17.13 -24.12
CA SER A 19 5.72 16.55 -23.86
C SER A 19 6.54 17.08 -22.68
N TRP A 20 6.34 16.49 -21.49
CA TRP A 20 7.43 16.32 -20.53
C TRP A 20 7.75 14.82 -20.41
N VAL A 21 8.56 14.36 -21.37
CA VAL A 21 9.29 13.10 -21.29
C VAL A 21 10.46 13.35 -20.33
N ALA A 22 10.31 12.96 -19.07
CA ALA A 22 11.44 12.91 -18.14
C ALA A 22 12.20 11.59 -18.36
N ALA A 23 13.40 11.73 -18.92
CA ALA A 23 14.35 10.66 -19.18
C ALA A 23 14.74 9.90 -17.90
N THR A 24 14.66 8.57 -17.97
CA THR A 24 15.23 7.66 -16.96
C THR A 24 16.75 7.57 -17.12
N PRO A 25 17.56 7.78 -16.07
CA PRO A 25 19.00 7.53 -16.14
C PRO A 25 19.30 6.02 -16.25
N PRO A 26 20.31 5.62 -17.03
CA PRO A 26 20.64 4.21 -17.24
C PRO A 26 21.28 3.56 -16.01
N PHE A 27 20.89 2.30 -15.82
CA PHE A 27 21.49 1.27 -14.97
C PHE A 27 23.02 1.41 -14.84
N SER A 28 23.48 1.80 -13.65
CA SER A 28 24.89 1.67 -13.27
C SER A 28 25.16 0.21 -12.90
N LYS A 29 25.72 -0.55 -13.84
CA LYS A 29 26.23 -1.90 -13.63
C LYS A 29 27.37 -1.82 -12.60
N ARG A 30 27.10 -2.23 -11.36
CA ARG A 30 28.15 -2.37 -10.34
C ARG A 30 28.95 -3.62 -10.66
N THR A 31 30.10 -3.39 -11.27
CA THR A 31 31.15 -4.36 -11.56
C THR A 31 31.47 -5.22 -10.34
N SER A 32 31.37 -6.52 -10.55
CA SER A 32 31.96 -7.59 -9.74
C SER A 32 33.47 -7.32 -9.59
N GLN A 33 33.91 -6.97 -8.38
CA GLN A 33 35.32 -7.08 -8.01
C GLN A 33 35.48 -8.29 -7.10
N GLN A 34 35.76 -9.43 -7.73
CA GLN A 34 36.47 -10.53 -7.09
C GLN A 34 37.97 -10.26 -7.23
N GLY A 35 38.66 -10.24 -6.10
CA GLY A 35 40.12 -10.26 -6.07
C GLY A 35 40.66 -9.67 -4.79
N LEU A 36 41.10 -10.52 -3.86
CA LEU A 36 42.53 -10.66 -3.57
C LEU A 36 42.74 -11.71 -2.45
N ARG A 37 43.56 -12.70 -2.80
CA ARG A 37 44.23 -13.64 -1.90
C ARG A 37 45.33 -12.91 -1.12
N GLY A 38 45.67 -13.42 0.06
CA GLY A 38 46.96 -13.15 0.75
C GLY A 38 46.79 -12.94 2.25
N THR A 39 46.82 -14.01 3.06
CA THR A 39 47.97 -14.42 3.91
C THR A 39 48.63 -13.29 4.72
N SER A 40 48.42 -13.31 6.04
CA SER A 40 49.46 -13.50 7.07
C SER A 40 49.04 -12.86 8.40
N ALA A 41 49.00 -13.66 9.46
CA ALA A 41 48.94 -13.18 10.84
C ALA A 41 50.26 -12.48 11.22
N PRO A 42 50.20 -11.50 12.14
CA PRO A 42 51.10 -11.58 13.27
C PRO A 42 50.43 -11.33 14.63
N THR A 43 51.08 -11.99 15.59
CA THR A 43 51.16 -11.85 17.04
C THR A 43 50.65 -10.59 17.73
N ALA A 44 50.16 -10.85 18.95
CA ALA A 44 49.71 -9.93 19.99
C ALA A 44 50.69 -8.78 20.32
N ALA A 45 50.16 -7.56 20.38
CA ALA A 45 50.59 -6.50 21.29
C ALA A 45 49.46 -5.46 21.38
N GLY A 46 49.10 -5.06 22.61
CA GLY A 46 47.90 -4.31 22.91
C GLY A 46 47.83 -2.93 22.26
N LEU A 47 46.63 -2.58 21.79
CA LEU A 47 46.20 -1.19 21.65
C LEU A 47 44.87 -1.03 22.39
N ARG A 48 44.88 -0.24 23.46
CA ARG A 48 43.67 0.27 24.10
C ARG A 48 42.94 1.15 23.08
N ARG A 49 41.81 0.67 22.54
CA ARG A 49 40.88 1.52 21.77
C ARG A 49 39.92 2.19 22.73
N ASN A 50 40.30 3.38 23.18
CA ASN A 50 39.33 4.40 23.57
C ASN A 50 38.83 5.03 22.26
N SER A 51 37.67 4.60 21.78
CA SER A 51 37.01 5.16 20.60
C SER A 51 35.57 5.47 20.93
N SER A 52 35.40 6.65 21.51
CA SER A 52 34.17 7.43 21.48
C SER A 52 33.75 7.68 20.03
N ALA A 53 32.43 7.79 19.82
CA ALA A 53 31.78 8.35 18.63
C ALA A 53 31.84 7.51 17.34
N GLY A 54 30.92 6.56 17.28
CA GLY A 54 30.28 6.15 16.04
C GLY A 54 28.79 6.05 16.30
N SER A 55 28.14 7.18 16.61
CA SER A 55 26.68 7.28 16.57
C SER A 55 26.26 7.12 15.12
N SER A 56 26.18 5.87 14.67
CA SER A 56 25.33 5.51 13.56
C SER A 56 23.97 6.13 13.89
N PRO A 57 23.36 6.95 13.01
CA PRO A 57 21.98 7.31 13.23
C PRO A 57 21.25 5.99 13.36
N ALA A 58 20.76 5.71 14.57
CA ALA A 58 19.84 4.62 14.78
C ALA A 58 18.77 4.87 13.72
N ILE A 59 18.73 4.00 12.71
CA ILE A 59 17.60 3.91 11.81
C ILE A 59 16.46 3.65 12.78
N LYS A 60 15.72 4.70 13.15
CA LYS A 60 14.45 4.54 13.83
C LYS A 60 13.71 3.60 12.89
N ALA A 61 13.49 2.37 13.35
CA ALA A 61 12.74 1.39 12.60
C ALA A 61 11.50 2.12 12.08
N THR A 62 11.39 2.24 10.76
CA THR A 62 10.23 2.86 10.14
C THR A 62 9.03 2.11 10.70
N ALA A 63 8.19 2.81 11.45
CA ALA A 63 7.00 2.23 12.04
C ALA A 63 6.05 1.92 10.87
N GLY A 64 6.16 0.70 10.32
CA GLY A 64 5.37 0.19 9.20
C GLY A 64 5.89 0.53 7.79
N GLN A 65 5.23 -0.04 6.78
CA GLN A 65 5.55 0.06 5.36
C GLN A 65 4.90 1.27 4.68
N CYS A 66 3.90 1.91 5.32
CA CYS A 66 3.26 3.10 4.78
C CYS A 66 4.00 4.36 5.20
N THR A 67 4.05 5.35 4.30
CA THR A 67 4.60 6.67 4.58
C THR A 67 3.53 7.64 5.08
N ALA A 68 3.94 8.80 5.59
CA ALA A 68 3.00 9.87 5.90
C ALA A 68 2.20 10.33 4.66
N ALA A 69 2.81 10.32 3.48
CA ALA A 69 2.12 10.65 2.22
C ALA A 69 1.04 9.61 1.87
N ASP A 70 1.25 8.34 2.19
CA ASP A 70 0.23 7.30 2.04
C ASP A 70 -0.93 7.52 3.00
N ALA A 71 -0.64 7.90 4.24
CA ALA A 71 -1.66 8.24 5.23
C ALA A 71 -2.54 9.41 4.77
N GLU A 72 -1.96 10.47 4.20
CA GLU A 72 -2.73 11.60 3.66
C GLU A 72 -3.65 11.17 2.50
N LYS A 73 -3.16 10.31 1.59
CA LYS A 73 -4.00 9.75 0.51
C LYS A 73 -5.13 8.88 1.07
N MET A 74 -4.84 8.02 2.05
CA MET A 74 -5.88 7.19 2.67
C MET A 74 -6.96 8.04 3.34
N LYS A 75 -6.57 9.13 4.01
CA LYS A 75 -7.51 10.06 4.66
C LYS A 75 -8.47 10.72 3.67
N THR A 76 -8.08 10.99 2.41
CA THR A 76 -8.98 11.64 1.44
C THR A 76 -10.19 10.78 1.07
N PHE A 77 -10.07 9.46 1.17
CA PHE A 77 -11.19 8.53 0.93
C PHE A 77 -12.08 8.39 2.17
N GLY A 78 -11.51 8.52 3.36
CA GLY A 78 -12.24 8.46 4.62
C GLY A 78 -12.73 7.06 5.02
N PRO A 79 -13.31 6.96 6.23
CA PRO A 79 -13.79 5.71 6.80
C PRO A 79 -15.19 5.35 6.29
N GLY A 80 -15.68 4.20 6.73
CA GLY A 80 -17.06 3.77 6.51
C GLY A 80 -17.23 2.79 5.35
N ASN A 81 -18.48 2.53 4.97
CA ASN A 81 -18.85 1.50 4.00
C ASN A 81 -19.49 2.02 2.70
N ALA A 82 -19.60 3.35 2.56
CA ALA A 82 -20.17 3.99 1.39
C ALA A 82 -19.26 3.87 0.14
N PRO A 83 -19.81 4.00 -1.08
CA PRO A 83 -18.99 4.08 -2.28
C PRO A 83 -17.93 5.19 -2.20
N GLY A 84 -16.70 4.87 -2.58
CA GLY A 84 -15.57 5.81 -2.57
C GLY A 84 -14.79 5.89 -1.26
N THR A 85 -15.25 5.24 -0.18
CA THR A 85 -14.45 5.14 1.05
C THR A 85 -13.28 4.18 0.88
N LEU A 86 -12.22 4.35 1.67
CA LEU A 86 -11.05 3.48 1.58
C LEU A 86 -11.43 2.01 1.83
N PRO A 87 -12.19 1.66 2.88
CA PRO A 87 -12.55 0.27 3.13
C PRO A 87 -13.37 -0.34 2.00
N ARG A 88 -14.24 0.47 1.37
CA ARG A 88 -15.03 0.02 0.22
C ARG A 88 -14.14 -0.26 -1.00
N ILE A 89 -13.19 0.63 -1.29
CA ILE A 89 -12.23 0.45 -2.39
C ILE A 89 -11.43 -0.84 -2.20
N ILE A 90 -10.93 -1.07 -0.99
CA ILE A 90 -10.17 -2.27 -0.63
C ILE A 90 -11.05 -3.52 -0.78
N ALA A 91 -12.28 -3.52 -0.25
CA ALA A 91 -13.20 -4.64 -0.39
C ALA A 91 -13.54 -4.97 -1.85
N ASP A 92 -13.78 -3.95 -2.69
CA ASP A 92 -14.02 -4.12 -4.12
C ASP A 92 -12.79 -4.74 -4.82
N CYS A 93 -11.58 -4.25 -4.50
CA CYS A 93 -10.34 -4.82 -5.01
C CYS A 93 -10.19 -6.28 -4.59
N GLY A 94 -10.51 -6.60 -3.34
CA GLY A 94 -10.46 -7.96 -2.81
C GLY A 94 -11.40 -8.89 -3.57
N LYS A 95 -12.65 -8.45 -3.79
CA LYS A 95 -13.65 -9.19 -4.57
C LYS A 95 -13.19 -9.49 -6.00
N GLY A 96 -12.47 -8.56 -6.64
CA GLY A 96 -11.93 -8.74 -7.99
C GLY A 96 -10.63 -9.56 -8.08
N SER A 97 -10.07 -9.98 -6.95
CA SER A 97 -8.73 -10.55 -6.88
C SER A 97 -8.70 -12.01 -6.46
N TRP A 98 -9.81 -12.74 -6.50
CA TRP A 98 -9.81 -14.17 -6.23
C TRP A 98 -10.58 -14.97 -7.28
N ASN A 99 -10.21 -16.24 -7.38
CA ASN A 99 -10.90 -17.25 -8.18
C ASN A 99 -11.12 -18.50 -7.33
N LEU A 100 -12.24 -19.19 -7.55
CA LEU A 100 -12.56 -20.37 -6.75
C LEU A 100 -11.52 -21.49 -6.94
N PHE A 101 -10.92 -21.60 -8.12
CA PHE A 101 -9.93 -22.64 -8.46
C PHE A 101 -8.48 -22.22 -8.17
N PHE A 102 -8.16 -20.92 -8.26
CA PHE A 102 -6.78 -20.42 -8.19
C PHE A 102 -6.47 -19.63 -6.92
N GLY A 103 -7.44 -19.47 -6.01
CA GLY A 103 -7.24 -18.78 -4.75
C GLY A 103 -7.25 -17.25 -4.88
N PHE A 104 -6.72 -16.60 -3.84
CA PHE A 104 -6.54 -15.14 -3.78
C PHE A 104 -5.24 -14.72 -4.48
N ASN A 105 -5.32 -13.67 -5.28
CA ASN A 105 -4.21 -13.10 -6.04
C ASN A 105 -3.80 -11.76 -5.44
N THR A 106 -2.79 -11.79 -4.56
CA THR A 106 -2.25 -10.61 -3.90
C THR A 106 -1.73 -9.56 -4.89
N GLY A 107 -1.08 -9.99 -5.97
CA GLY A 107 -0.57 -9.06 -6.98
C GLY A 107 -1.66 -8.28 -7.72
N GLN A 108 -2.78 -8.93 -8.06
CA GLN A 108 -3.96 -8.25 -8.63
C GLN A 108 -4.57 -7.28 -7.61
N TYR A 109 -4.67 -7.72 -6.36
CA TYR A 109 -5.25 -6.96 -5.27
C TYR A 109 -4.47 -5.68 -4.97
N GLU A 110 -3.16 -5.78 -4.77
CA GLU A 110 -2.28 -4.65 -4.52
C GLU A 110 -2.28 -3.67 -5.70
N ARG A 111 -2.20 -4.16 -6.94
CA ARG A 111 -2.29 -3.31 -8.13
C ARG A 111 -3.61 -2.55 -8.20
N CYS A 112 -4.72 -3.19 -7.86
CA CYS A 112 -6.02 -2.53 -7.77
C CYS A 112 -6.03 -1.42 -6.72
N ILE A 113 -5.49 -1.68 -5.54
CA ILE A 113 -5.40 -0.68 -4.45
C ILE A 113 -4.55 0.51 -4.91
N VAL A 114 -3.33 0.28 -5.38
CA VAL A 114 -2.42 1.33 -5.87
C VAL A 114 -3.10 2.15 -6.97
N ALA A 115 -3.76 1.50 -7.94
CA ALA A 115 -4.42 2.20 -9.03
C ALA A 115 -5.55 3.13 -8.53
N ARG A 116 -6.36 2.67 -7.57
CA ARG A 116 -7.53 3.42 -7.09
C ARG A 116 -7.20 4.47 -6.02
N THR A 117 -6.16 4.25 -5.22
CA THR A 117 -5.85 5.12 -4.07
C THR A 117 -4.57 5.92 -4.23
N GLN A 118 -3.72 5.55 -5.20
CA GLN A 118 -2.41 6.14 -5.44
C GLN A 118 -1.44 6.00 -4.26
N ILE A 119 -1.73 5.16 -3.26
CA ILE A 119 -0.76 4.84 -2.20
C ILE A 119 0.42 4.05 -2.78
N SER A 120 1.54 4.08 -2.08
CA SER A 120 2.75 3.37 -2.48
C SER A 120 2.51 1.85 -2.52
N ALA A 121 3.19 1.16 -3.44
CA ALA A 121 3.17 -0.31 -3.49
C ALA A 121 3.53 -1.00 -2.16
N PRO A 122 4.58 -0.58 -1.41
CA PRO A 122 4.85 -1.17 -0.10
C PRO A 122 3.69 -0.98 0.89
N CYS A 123 3.03 0.19 0.89
CA CYS A 123 1.84 0.39 1.73
C CYS A 123 0.66 -0.49 1.30
N ALA A 124 0.41 -0.60 -0.02
CA ALA A 124 -0.63 -1.46 -0.55
C ALA A 124 -0.45 -2.94 -0.16
N SER A 125 0.80 -3.42 -0.08
CA SER A 125 1.11 -4.80 0.31
C SER A 125 0.65 -5.15 1.73
N CYS A 126 0.53 -4.17 2.62
CA CYS A 126 0.01 -4.42 3.97
C CYS A 126 -1.45 -4.86 3.97
N PHE A 127 -2.26 -4.40 3.01
CA PHE A 127 -3.66 -4.82 2.92
C PHE A 127 -3.80 -6.28 2.46
N SER A 128 -2.78 -6.84 1.81
CA SER A 128 -2.79 -8.26 1.40
C SER A 128 -2.89 -9.20 2.60
N VAL A 129 -2.52 -8.74 3.80
CA VAL A 129 -2.73 -9.47 5.06
C VAL A 129 -4.23 -9.74 5.27
N SER A 130 -5.06 -8.69 5.31
CA SER A 130 -6.51 -8.86 5.46
C SER A 130 -7.18 -9.50 4.24
N GLY A 131 -6.70 -9.20 3.03
CA GLY A 131 -7.24 -9.81 1.80
C GLY A 131 -7.05 -11.33 1.75
N THR A 132 -5.84 -11.81 2.03
CA THR A 132 -5.51 -13.25 2.04
C THR A 132 -6.21 -13.94 3.20
N TYR A 133 -6.14 -13.37 4.40
CA TYR A 133 -6.81 -13.94 5.57
C TYR A 133 -8.32 -14.02 5.37
N GLY A 134 -8.93 -12.97 4.80
CA GLY A 134 -10.35 -12.93 4.49
C GLY A 134 -10.77 -14.03 3.52
N TYR A 135 -9.95 -14.31 2.51
CA TYR A 135 -10.18 -15.41 1.57
C TYR A 135 -10.04 -16.79 2.24
N ASP A 136 -9.01 -16.99 3.05
CA ASP A 136 -8.70 -18.30 3.63
C ASP A 136 -9.60 -18.67 4.83
N ASN A 137 -10.03 -17.66 5.62
CA ASN A 137 -10.66 -17.90 6.92
C ASN A 137 -12.09 -17.34 7.02
N CYS A 138 -12.39 -16.23 6.32
CA CYS A 138 -13.63 -15.48 6.51
C CYS A 138 -14.55 -15.47 5.29
N LYS A 139 -14.19 -16.21 4.24
CA LYS A 139 -14.85 -16.13 2.92
C LYS A 139 -16.34 -16.38 3.01
N LEU A 140 -16.79 -17.39 3.76
CA LEU A 140 -18.21 -17.70 3.87
C LEU A 140 -18.96 -16.60 4.62
N GLN A 141 -18.39 -16.12 5.71
CA GLN A 141 -18.93 -15.08 6.57
C GLN A 141 -19.10 -13.79 5.75
N CYS A 142 -18.09 -13.41 4.99
CA CYS A 142 -18.10 -12.20 4.16
C CYS A 142 -18.97 -12.32 2.91
N LEU A 143 -19.09 -13.50 2.31
CA LEU A 143 -19.97 -13.72 1.15
C LEU A 143 -21.45 -13.85 1.53
N PHE A 144 -21.76 -14.48 2.67
CA PHE A 144 -23.15 -14.72 3.10
C PHE A 144 -23.76 -13.60 3.94
N THR A 145 -22.96 -12.81 4.67
CA THR A 145 -23.47 -11.76 5.59
C THR A 145 -23.21 -10.34 5.12
N SER A 146 -22.56 -10.16 3.97
CA SER A 146 -21.96 -8.92 3.45
C SER A 146 -20.53 -8.67 3.96
N TRP A 147 -19.73 -8.04 3.11
CA TRP A 147 -18.33 -7.69 3.39
C TRP A 147 -18.16 -6.72 4.57
N CYS A 148 -19.17 -5.91 4.86
CA CYS A 148 -19.21 -4.97 5.99
C CYS A 148 -20.11 -5.46 7.13
N GLY A 149 -20.67 -6.67 7.04
CA GLY A 149 -21.55 -7.21 8.06
C GLY A 149 -20.77 -7.62 9.31
N GLY A 150 -21.41 -7.55 10.47
CA GLY A 150 -20.81 -7.91 11.77
C GLY A 150 -20.03 -9.24 11.75
N PRO A 151 -20.59 -10.36 11.25
CA PRO A 151 -19.88 -11.65 11.22
C PRO A 151 -18.61 -11.64 10.37
N CYS A 152 -18.59 -10.91 9.25
CA CYS A 152 -17.39 -10.75 8.43
C CYS A 152 -16.33 -9.91 9.17
N LEU A 153 -16.73 -8.77 9.73
CA LEU A 153 -15.83 -7.87 10.43
C LEU A 153 -15.23 -8.50 11.69
N SER A 154 -16.03 -9.26 12.45
CA SER A 154 -15.53 -10.02 13.60
C SER A 154 -14.52 -11.09 13.19
N CYS A 155 -14.73 -11.75 12.04
CA CYS A 155 -13.76 -12.72 11.53
C CYS A 155 -12.45 -12.04 11.08
N LEU A 156 -12.53 -10.88 10.43
CA LEU A 156 -11.37 -10.14 9.92
C LEU A 156 -10.56 -9.40 11.00
N ALA A 157 -11.13 -9.17 12.19
CA ALA A 157 -10.51 -8.41 13.29
C ALA A 157 -9.02 -8.72 13.57
N PRO A 158 -8.55 -9.98 13.65
CA PRO A 158 -7.13 -10.27 13.83
C PRO A 158 -6.28 -9.80 12.64
N ALA A 159 -6.74 -9.98 11.41
CA ALA A 159 -6.01 -9.58 10.21
C ALA A 159 -6.03 -8.06 10.02
N GLU A 160 -7.09 -7.38 10.45
CA GLU A 160 -7.15 -5.91 10.50
C GLU A 160 -6.10 -5.34 11.47
N ALA A 161 -5.92 -5.96 12.64
CA ALA A 161 -4.89 -5.56 13.60
C ALA A 161 -3.47 -5.71 13.00
N GLU A 162 -3.19 -6.82 12.34
CA GLU A 162 -1.91 -7.03 11.66
C GLU A 162 -1.72 -6.12 10.45
N THR A 163 -2.79 -5.81 9.71
CA THR A 163 -2.76 -4.83 8.60
C THR A 163 -2.38 -3.45 9.11
N LYS A 164 -3.00 -2.98 10.20
CA LYS A 164 -2.69 -1.69 10.85
C LYS A 164 -1.24 -1.65 11.36
N LYS A 165 -0.78 -2.75 11.94
CA LYS A 165 0.62 -2.89 12.40
C LYS A 165 1.61 -2.86 11.24
N CYS A 166 1.31 -3.55 10.15
CA CYS A 166 2.11 -3.52 8.93
C CYS A 166 2.18 -2.10 8.35
N ALA A 167 1.04 -1.41 8.27
CA ALA A 167 0.98 -0.06 7.72
C ALA A 167 1.76 0.93 8.60
N GLY A 168 1.61 0.83 9.93
CA GLY A 168 2.27 1.71 10.91
C GLY A 168 1.84 3.18 10.84
N VAL A 169 0.73 3.44 10.16
CA VAL A 169 0.04 4.73 10.08
C VAL A 169 -1.45 4.52 10.34
N PRO A 170 -2.22 5.57 10.70
CA PRO A 170 -3.67 5.47 10.81
C PRO A 170 -4.30 5.08 9.46
N ILE A 171 -5.13 4.04 9.47
CA ILE A 171 -5.94 3.59 8.32
C ILE A 171 -7.41 3.92 8.63
N PRO A 172 -8.16 4.53 7.70
CA PRO A 172 -9.60 4.68 7.83
C PRO A 172 -10.33 3.36 8.08
N ASP A 173 -11.12 3.31 9.15
CA ASP A 173 -11.84 2.11 9.57
C ASP A 173 -13.12 1.87 8.77
N VAL A 174 -13.48 0.59 8.61
CA VAL A 174 -14.79 0.17 8.10
C VAL A 174 -15.87 0.37 9.17
N THR A 175 -17.03 0.89 8.78
CA THR A 175 -18.23 0.88 9.63
C THR A 175 -19.08 -0.32 9.26
N GLN A 176 -19.63 -0.98 10.27
CA GLN A 176 -20.57 -2.07 10.04
C GLN A 176 -21.78 -1.59 9.22
N CYS A 177 -22.21 -2.43 8.30
CA CYS A 177 -23.55 -2.41 7.70
C CYS A 177 -24.40 -3.52 8.35
#